data_AF-A0A3D1HDM7-F1
#
_entry.id   AF-A0A3D1HDM7-F1
#
_cell.length_a   1.000
_cell.length_b   1.000
_cell.length_c   1.000
_cell.angle_alpha   90.00
_cell.angle_beta   90.00
_cell.angle_gamma   90.00
#
_symmetry.space_group_name_H-M   'P 1'
#
loop_
_entity.id
_entity.type
_entity.pdbx_description
1 polymer ?
#
loop_
_entity_poly.entity_id
_entity_poly.type
_entity_poly.pdbx_seq_one_letter_code
_entity_poly.pdbx_strand_id
1 'polypeptide(L)'
;MMFSAITTIEDCERAEMAALFVPMNAPKPLVTYPVIKPKADMPIHEALFKPQKIVPVENAGGEVCAGLKCPCPPGVPLVMPGEIIDHNVVDALKIYGVKSVPVIARSSLRF
;
A
#
# COMPACT_ATOMS: atom_id res chain seq x y z
N MET A 1 0.33 -8.41 20.23
CA MET A 1 1.53 -9.24 20.46
C MET A 1 1.36 -10.56 19.74
N MET A 2 2.45 -11.15 19.24
CA MET A 2 2.44 -12.49 18.64
C MET A 2 3.14 -13.44 19.61
N PHE A 3 2.37 -14.34 20.24
CA PHE A 3 2.91 -15.35 21.15
C PHE A 3 3.22 -16.63 20.37
N SER A 4 4.32 -17.29 20.72
CA SER A 4 4.80 -18.50 20.05
C SER A 4 5.36 -19.49 21.08
N ALA A 5 5.77 -20.68 20.62
CA ALA A 5 6.27 -21.74 21.51
C ALA A 5 7.50 -21.36 22.35
N ILE A 6 8.24 -20.32 21.94
CA ILE A 6 9.41 -19.81 22.68
C ILE A 6 9.06 -18.68 23.65
N THR A 7 7.83 -18.19 23.64
CA THR A 7 7.40 -17.12 24.56
C THR A 7 7.26 -17.70 25.96
N THR A 8 8.06 -17.19 26.89
CA THR A 8 7.98 -17.56 28.31
C THR A 8 6.94 -16.74 29.06
N ILE A 9 6.59 -17.19 30.27
CA ILE A 9 5.73 -16.41 31.17
C ILE A 9 6.41 -15.08 31.53
N GLU A 10 7.73 -15.10 31.77
CA GLU A 10 8.53 -13.90 32.07
C GLU A 10 8.46 -12.87 30.92
N ASP A 11 8.40 -13.30 29.65
CA ASP A 11 8.21 -12.42 28.51
C ASP A 11 6.83 -11.73 28.52
N CYS A 12 5.78 -12.46 28.92
CA CYS A 12 4.44 -11.91 29.08
C CYS A 12 4.40 -10.86 30.20
N GLU A 13 4.99 -11.16 31.36
CA GLU A 13 5.08 -10.23 32.50
C GLU A 13 5.84 -8.95 32.13
N ARG A 14 6.95 -9.08 31.40
CA ARG A 14 7.71 -7.94 30.90
C ARG A 14 6.88 -7.07 29.95
N ALA A 15 6.09 -7.69 29.08
CA ALA A 15 5.22 -6.96 28.15
C ALA A 15 4.07 -6.23 28.87
N GLU A 16 3.47 -6.86 29.87
CA GLU A 16 2.44 -6.25 30.70
C GLU A 16 3.01 -5.05 31.48
N MET A 17 4.15 -5.24 32.15
CA MET A 17 4.84 -4.16 32.86
C MET A 17 5.16 -3.00 31.92
N ALA A 18 5.68 -3.28 30.72
CA ALA A 18 5.96 -2.24 29.73
C ALA A 18 4.69 -1.47 29.31
N ALA A 19 3.56 -2.14 29.15
CA ALA A 19 2.30 -1.51 28.76
C ALA A 19 1.82 -0.48 29.79
N LEU A 20 2.06 -0.71 31.09
CA LEU A 20 1.71 0.23 32.16
C LEU A 20 2.51 1.54 32.09
N PHE A 21 3.69 1.54 31.49
CA PHE A 21 4.52 2.73 31.32
C PHE A 21 4.28 3.46 29.98
N VAL A 22 3.41 2.95 29.11
CA VAL A 22 3.09 3.61 27.84
C VAL A 22 2.19 4.82 28.11
N PRO A 23 2.57 6.05 27.69
CA PRO A 23 1.74 7.22 27.87
C PRO A 23 0.45 7.10 27.04
N MET A 24 -0.69 7.36 27.69
CA MET A 24 -1.99 7.43 27.02
C MET A 24 -2.09 8.73 26.23
N ASN A 25 -2.05 8.62 24.90
CA ASN A 25 -2.33 9.74 24.00
C ASN A 25 -3.82 9.80 23.66
N ALA A 26 -4.31 10.98 23.28
CA ALA A 26 -5.66 11.12 22.74
C ALA A 26 -5.86 10.19 21.52
N PRO A 27 -6.99 9.47 21.43
CA PRO A 27 -7.25 8.60 20.31
C PRO A 27 -7.32 9.41 19.01
N LYS A 28 -6.68 8.90 17.96
CA LYS A 28 -6.83 9.48 16.62
C LYS A 28 -8.23 9.13 16.09
N PRO A 29 -8.88 10.03 15.33
CA PRO A 29 -10.16 9.73 14.70
C PRO A 29 -10.07 8.46 13.86
N LEU A 30 -11.13 7.64 13.90
CA LEU A 30 -11.23 6.49 13.02
C LEU A 30 -11.35 6.97 11.57
N VAL A 31 -10.42 6.54 10.73
CA VAL A 31 -10.47 6.78 9.28
C VAL A 31 -11.11 5.56 8.64
N THR A 32 -12.16 5.76 7.85
CA THR A 32 -12.72 4.71 7.01
C THR A 32 -11.84 4.55 5.78
N TYR A 33 -11.19 3.40 5.66
CA TYR A 33 -10.38 3.10 4.49
C TYR A 33 -11.25 2.52 3.36
N PRO A 34 -11.07 2.98 2.11
CA PRO A 34 -11.84 2.47 0.99
C PRO A 34 -11.45 1.01 0.72
N VAL A 35 -12.46 0.15 0.53
CA VAL A 35 -12.26 -1.20 -0.02
C VAL A 35 -12.25 -1.08 -1.53
N ILE A 36 -11.07 -1.23 -2.12
CA ILE A 36 -10.87 -1.15 -3.57
C ILE A 36 -10.61 -2.53 -4.16
N LYS A 37 -11.00 -2.71 -5.42
CA LYS A 37 -10.72 -3.92 -6.22
C LYS A 37 -10.22 -3.48 -7.59
N PRO A 38 -8.93 -3.13 -7.72
CA PRO A 38 -8.36 -2.72 -8.99
C PRO A 38 -8.57 -3.82 -10.05
N LYS A 39 -8.80 -3.41 -11.30
CA LYS A 39 -8.93 -4.34 -12.42
C LYS A 39 -7.54 -4.74 -12.92
N ALA A 40 -7.30 -6.03 -13.11
CA ALA A 40 -6.10 -6.51 -13.81
C ALA A 40 -6.17 -6.17 -15.31
N ASP A 41 -5.11 -5.54 -15.83
CA ASP A 41 -4.87 -5.29 -17.25
C ASP A 41 -3.96 -6.37 -17.85
N MET A 42 -2.92 -6.77 -17.11
CA MET A 42 -1.97 -7.80 -17.53
C MET A 42 -1.42 -8.59 -16.33
N PRO A 43 -0.77 -9.74 -16.56
CA PRO A 43 -0.12 -10.49 -15.50
C PRO A 43 0.98 -9.69 -14.79
N ILE A 44 1.11 -9.89 -13.48
CA ILE A 44 2.12 -9.21 -12.63
C ILE A 44 3.53 -9.36 -13.21
N HIS A 45 3.89 -10.58 -13.65
CA HIS A 45 5.22 -10.86 -14.18
C HIS A 45 5.52 -10.06 -15.45
N GLU A 46 4.54 -9.82 -16.32
CA GLU A 46 4.75 -8.99 -17.52
C GLU A 46 4.92 -7.51 -17.15
N ALA A 47 4.09 -7.00 -16.25
CA ALA A 47 4.14 -5.60 -15.84
C ALA A 47 5.48 -5.24 -15.17
N LEU A 48 6.02 -6.13 -14.33
CA LEU A 48 7.28 -5.91 -13.62
C LEU A 48 8.49 -5.72 -14.54
N PHE A 49 8.49 -6.33 -15.73
CA PHE A 49 9.62 -6.25 -16.67
C PHE A 49 9.43 -5.23 -17.79
N LYS A 50 8.28 -4.55 -17.86
CA LYS A 50 8.07 -3.48 -18.84
C LYS A 50 8.80 -2.20 -18.42
N PRO A 51 9.22 -1.36 -19.39
CA PRO A 51 9.71 -0.03 -19.10
C PRO A 51 8.72 0.74 -18.24
N GLN A 52 9.21 1.46 -17.22
CA GLN A 52 8.38 2.17 -16.25
C GLN A 52 8.82 3.63 -16.06
N LYS A 53 7.88 4.47 -15.65
CA LYS A 53 8.14 5.86 -15.22
C LYS A 53 7.42 6.11 -13.89
N ILE A 54 7.94 7.04 -13.09
CA ILE A 54 7.27 7.48 -11.87
C ILE A 54 6.43 8.71 -12.21
N VAL A 55 5.16 8.70 -11.78
CA VAL A 55 4.25 9.83 -11.93
C VAL A 55 3.68 10.24 -10.57
N PRO A 56 3.34 11.51 -10.37
CA PRO A 56 2.51 11.93 -9.23
C PRO A 56 1.17 11.18 -9.21
N VAL A 57 0.61 10.90 -8.03
CA VAL A 57 -0.65 10.14 -7.91
C VAL A 57 -1.80 10.83 -8.64
N GLU A 58 -1.85 12.16 -8.65
CA GLU A 58 -2.84 12.93 -9.41
C GLU A 58 -2.83 12.65 -10.92
N ASN A 59 -1.70 12.19 -11.47
CA ASN A 59 -1.52 11.93 -12.89
C ASN A 59 -1.56 10.43 -13.24
N ALA A 60 -1.87 9.56 -12.27
CA ALA A 60 -1.81 8.11 -12.45
C ALA A 60 -3.14 7.50 -12.94
N GLY A 61 -4.23 8.27 -12.95
CA GLY A 61 -5.55 7.79 -13.34
C GLY A 61 -5.58 7.19 -14.76
N GLY A 62 -6.00 5.93 -14.87
CA GLY A 62 -6.08 5.18 -16.12
C GLY A 62 -4.76 4.56 -16.60
N GLU A 63 -3.66 4.76 -15.88
CA GLU A 63 -2.39 4.09 -16.18
C GLU A 63 -2.36 2.68 -15.57
N VAL A 64 -1.48 1.83 -16.11
CA VAL A 64 -1.21 0.50 -15.55
C VAL A 64 -0.06 0.62 -14.56
N CYS A 65 -0.28 0.16 -13.34
CA CYS A 65 0.73 0.17 -12.30
C CYS A 65 1.91 -0.74 -12.70
N ALA A 66 3.14 -0.24 -12.55
CA ALA A 66 4.34 -1.01 -12.87
C ALA A 66 5.04 -1.59 -11.63
N GLY A 67 4.61 -1.22 -10.42
CA GLY A 67 5.31 -1.59 -9.19
C GLY A 67 4.38 -1.59 -7.97
N LEU A 68 4.73 -2.37 -6.96
CA LEU A 68 3.89 -2.56 -5.77
C LEU A 68 3.68 -1.27 -4.97
N LYS A 69 2.44 -1.01 -4.54
CA LYS A 69 2.11 0.02 -3.54
C LYS A 69 1.37 -0.57 -2.36
N CYS A 70 2.07 -0.64 -1.23
CA CYS A 70 1.61 -1.27 0.02
C CYS A 70 1.97 -0.37 1.23
N PRO A 71 1.28 0.76 1.44
CA PRO A 71 1.53 1.63 2.59
C PRO A 71 1.13 0.95 3.91
N CYS A 72 1.77 1.35 5.00
CA CYS A 72 1.45 0.88 6.35
C CYS A 72 1.04 2.06 7.23
N PRO A 73 -0.19 2.07 7.80
CA PRO A 73 -1.28 1.08 7.63
C PRO A 73 -1.91 1.14 6.21
N PRO A 74 -2.56 0.06 5.70
CA PRO A 74 -2.94 -1.18 6.38
C PRO A 74 -1.90 -2.31 6.22
N GLY A 75 -0.81 -2.09 5.47
CA GLY A 75 0.19 -3.11 5.20
C GLY A 75 -0.27 -4.17 4.18
N VAL A 76 -1.27 -3.85 3.35
CA VAL A 76 -1.69 -4.66 2.20
C VAL A 76 -1.60 -3.86 0.90
N PRO A 77 -1.42 -4.53 -0.27
CA PRO A 77 -1.35 -3.84 -1.54
C PRO A 77 -2.64 -3.06 -1.85
N LEU A 78 -2.50 -1.79 -2.23
CA LEU A 78 -3.59 -0.98 -2.77
C LEU A 78 -3.73 -1.19 -4.29
N VAL A 79 -2.61 -1.43 -4.95
CA VAL A 79 -2.53 -1.77 -6.37
C VAL A 79 -1.27 -2.60 -6.61
N MET A 80 -1.44 -3.65 -7.42
CA MET A 80 -0.39 -4.56 -7.87
C MET A 80 0.14 -4.16 -9.25
N PRO A 81 1.38 -4.53 -9.60
CA PRO A 81 1.85 -4.40 -10.96
C PRO A 81 0.90 -5.11 -11.94
N GLY A 82 0.55 -4.45 -13.04
CA GLY A 82 -0.37 -4.96 -14.05
C GLY A 82 -1.84 -4.65 -13.78
N GLU A 83 -2.17 -4.01 -12.66
CA GLU A 83 -3.51 -3.49 -12.39
C GLU A 83 -3.66 -2.04 -12.84
N ILE A 84 -4.88 -1.67 -13.21
CA ILE A 84 -5.25 -0.32 -13.62
C ILE A 84 -5.41 0.56 -12.37
N ILE A 85 -4.73 1.71 -12.39
CA ILE A 85 -4.89 2.74 -11.37
C ILE A 85 -6.12 3.57 -11.74
N ASP A 86 -7.31 3.13 -11.32
CA ASP A 86 -8.56 3.89 -11.52
C ASP A 86 -8.72 5.01 -10.46
N HIS A 87 -9.83 5.75 -10.54
CA HIS A 87 -10.14 6.84 -9.61
C HIS A 87 -10.21 6.38 -8.14
N ASN A 88 -10.75 5.19 -7.87
CA ASN A 88 -10.82 4.65 -6.51
C ASN A 88 -9.43 4.34 -5.98
N VAL A 89 -8.54 3.80 -6.83
CA VAL A 89 -7.14 3.57 -6.49
C VAL A 89 -6.41 4.88 -6.21
N VAL A 90 -6.60 5.90 -7.05
CA VAL A 90 -6.03 7.24 -6.85
C VAL A 90 -6.45 7.83 -5.50
N ASP A 91 -7.74 7.77 -5.18
CA ASP A 91 -8.26 8.31 -3.92
C ASP A 91 -7.75 7.53 -2.71
N ALA A 92 -7.68 6.20 -2.80
CA ALA A 92 -7.08 5.36 -1.77
C ALA A 92 -5.60 5.73 -1.55
N LEU A 93 -4.81 5.81 -2.62
CA LEU A 93 -3.39 6.18 -2.54
C LEU A 93 -3.19 7.53 -1.83
N LYS A 94 -4.05 8.52 -2.10
CA LYS A 94 -4.02 9.84 -1.42
C LYS A 94 -4.37 9.74 0.06
N ILE A 95 -5.42 8.99 0.42
CA ILE A 95 -5.81 8.76 1.83
C ILE A 95 -4.65 8.14 2.62
N TYR A 96 -3.91 7.23 1.99
CA TYR A 96 -2.72 6.60 2.57
C TYR A 96 -1.42 7.41 2.43
N GLY A 97 -1.49 8.66 1.96
CA GLY A 97 -0.35 9.58 1.91
C GLY A 97 0.69 9.25 0.83
N VAL A 98 0.34 8.43 -0.17
CA VAL A 98 1.24 8.11 -1.28
C VAL A 98 1.32 9.31 -2.23
N LYS A 99 2.54 9.77 -2.51
CA LYS A 99 2.79 10.95 -3.38
C LYS A 99 2.98 10.59 -4.84
N SER A 100 3.59 9.44 -5.12
CA SER A 100 3.92 9.02 -6.49
C SER A 100 3.88 7.50 -6.66
N VAL A 101 3.63 7.08 -7.89
CA VAL A 101 3.48 5.68 -8.27
C VAL A 101 4.23 5.36 -9.58
N PRO A 102 4.84 4.17 -9.69
CA PRO A 102 5.39 3.69 -10.94
C PRO A 102 4.25 3.21 -11.85
N VAL A 103 4.31 3.62 -13.10
CA VAL A 103 3.39 3.22 -14.16
C VAL A 103 4.16 2.73 -15.37
N ILE A 104 3.55 1.88 -16.17
CA ILE A 104 4.16 1.38 -17.40
C ILE A 104 4.40 2.57 -18.35
N ALA A 105 5.63 2.71 -18.83
CA ALA A 105 5.97 3.72 -19.82
C ALA A 105 5.42 3.28 -21.19
N ARG A 106 4.53 4.08 -21.76
CA ARG A 106 4.08 3.88 -23.14
C ARG A 106 5.21 4.26 -24.10
N SER A 107 5.56 3.34 -25.00
CA SER A 107 6.48 3.67 -26.11
C SER A 107 5.79 4.70 -26.99
N SER A 108 6.43 5.86 -27.17
CA SER A 108 5.98 6.92 -28.06
C SER A 108 6.31 6.53 -29.51
N LEU A 109 5.74 5.45 -30.04
CA LEU A 109 5.72 5.22 -31.48
C LEU A 109 4.59 6.06 -32.06
N ARG A 110 4.87 7.34 -32.28
CA ARG A 110 4.12 8.17 -33.23
C ARG A 110 4.55 7.69 -34.62
N PHE A 111 3.64 7.04 -35.34
CA PHE A 111 3.74 6.88 -36.79
C PHE A 111 3.29 8.16 -37.47
#